data_AF-A0A3A9C310-F1
#
_entry.id   AF-A0A3A9C310-F1
#
_cell.length_a   1.000
_cell.length_b   1.000
_cell.length_c   1.000
_cell.angle_alpha   90.00
_cell.angle_beta   90.00
_cell.angle_gamma   90.00
#
_symmetry.space_group_name_H-M   'P 1'
#
loop_
_entity.id
_entity.type
_entity.pdbx_description
1 polymer ?
#
loop_
_entity_poly.entity_id
_entity_poly.type
_entity_poly.pdbx_seq_one_letter_code
_entity_poly.pdbx_strand_id
1 'polypeptide(L)'
;MRNKYLVVIMMLTFAFSSFTLTACGTTDKSNDEMVQEDPTLGDTDENTGVMDEAGDVMDEFRNMLTTSTNPEDLYSFYDTNASTRQPEELDEIIGGIFGMVSPHSDVDFTRLTSQSDYMSDEMRNYVNFMSQDQESPFVDEEGIHASLDELLEHCYTLETHLDAYQNGVTYPYAYEKYKQLLNTAITGGFDEKNGVSNNYVSGDNANVVDDHAVTSYAAFIEKYPDSKTAKILTEYMHVLTDNNKEMNDNVREFYRNAFGRFDYYFTGEGAEEGGVSGNNTEGSTMNEDLNTTNNSETTAGAGVQ
;
A
#
# COMPACT_ATOMS: atom_id res chain seq x y z
N MET A 1 8.33 -45.53 14.99
CA MET A 1 7.58 -44.29 15.37
C MET A 1 7.97 -43.77 16.77
N ARG A 2 9.27 -43.66 17.09
CA ARG A 2 9.72 -43.22 18.44
C ARG A 2 10.69 -42.03 18.44
N ASN A 3 11.01 -41.48 17.27
CA ASN A 3 11.94 -40.34 17.13
C ASN A 3 11.25 -39.03 16.71
N LYS A 4 9.95 -39.05 16.38
CA LYS A 4 9.23 -37.83 15.98
C LYS A 4 8.72 -37.00 17.16
N TYR A 5 8.53 -37.63 18.33
CA TYR A 5 8.03 -36.96 19.53
C TYR A 5 9.13 -36.28 20.37
N LEU A 6 10.41 -36.62 20.14
CA LEU A 6 11.52 -36.04 20.91
C LEU A 6 11.89 -34.63 20.41
N VAL A 7 11.68 -34.34 19.13
CA VAL A 7 11.88 -33.01 18.54
C VAL A 7 10.75 -32.05 18.92
N VAL A 8 9.53 -32.55 19.07
CA VAL A 8 8.35 -31.74 19.44
C VAL A 8 8.40 -31.27 20.91
N ILE A 9 9.05 -32.02 21.81
CA ILE A 9 9.18 -31.63 23.23
C ILE A 9 10.25 -30.53 23.43
N MET A 10 11.21 -30.40 22.51
CA MET A 10 12.31 -29.44 22.66
C MET A 10 11.98 -28.03 22.11
N MET A 11 10.94 -27.90 21.27
CA MET A 11 10.45 -26.61 20.78
C MET A 11 9.43 -25.93 21.71
N LEU A 12 8.96 -26.59 22.76
CA LEU A 12 7.92 -26.06 23.66
C LEU A 12 8.46 -25.32 24.91
N THR A 13 9.79 -25.16 25.03
CA THR A 13 10.41 -24.57 26.25
C THR A 13 11.14 -23.25 26.02
N PHE A 14 11.00 -22.61 24.85
CA PHE A 14 11.64 -21.31 24.56
C PHE A 14 10.68 -20.11 24.59
N ALA A 15 9.54 -20.25 25.26
CA ALA A 15 8.57 -19.19 25.47
C ALA A 15 8.34 -18.96 26.98
N PHE A 16 9.38 -18.61 27.73
CA PHE A 16 9.23 -18.07 29.09
C PHE A 16 10.51 -17.35 29.54
N SER A 17 10.66 -16.08 29.14
CA SER A 17 11.51 -15.12 29.87
C SER A 17 11.01 -13.70 29.62
N SER A 18 9.84 -13.40 30.19
CA SER A 18 9.34 -12.04 30.32
C SER A 18 10.05 -11.32 31.47
N PHE A 19 10.51 -10.10 31.16
CA PHE A 19 10.44 -8.91 32.00
C PHE A 19 10.73 -9.04 33.51
N THR A 20 11.88 -8.51 33.93
CA THR A 20 12.01 -7.89 35.26
C THR A 20 12.01 -6.38 35.09
N LEU A 21 10.86 -5.75 35.37
CA LEU A 21 10.77 -4.33 35.63
C LEU A 21 11.16 -4.06 37.09
N THR A 22 12.04 -3.07 37.25
CA THR A 22 12.38 -2.41 38.50
C THR A 22 11.14 -1.71 39.07
N ALA A 23 10.73 -2.09 40.29
CA ALA A 23 9.75 -1.36 41.08
C ALA A 23 10.47 -0.64 42.22
N CYS A 24 10.34 0.69 42.23
CA CYS A 24 10.81 1.59 43.28
C CYS A 24 9.80 1.58 44.44
N GLY A 25 10.29 1.50 45.68
CA GLY A 25 9.49 1.56 46.90
C GLY A 25 10.08 2.57 47.89
N THR A 26 9.32 3.65 48.09
CA THR A 26 9.40 4.77 49.05
C THR A 26 9.52 4.27 50.51
N THR A 27 9.90 4.99 51.57
CA THR A 27 10.15 6.40 51.94
C THR A 27 10.95 6.29 53.25
N ASP A 28 11.85 7.21 53.58
CA ASP A 28 12.01 7.56 55.00
C ASP A 28 12.32 9.04 55.21
N LYS A 29 11.61 9.60 56.18
CA LYS A 29 11.68 10.99 56.63
C LYS A 29 12.82 11.11 57.63
N SER A 30 13.60 12.19 57.57
CA SER A 30 13.77 13.11 58.72
C SER A 30 14.96 14.07 58.52
N ASN A 31 14.73 15.30 58.97
CA ASN A 31 15.68 16.34 59.40
C ASN A 31 16.23 17.30 58.34
N ASP A 32 15.42 18.31 58.09
CA ASP A 32 15.69 19.73 58.42
C ASP A 32 17.08 20.03 59.02
N GLU A 33 17.90 20.75 58.25
CA GLU A 33 18.81 21.76 58.80
C GLU A 33 19.10 22.83 57.73
N MET A 34 18.60 24.04 57.99
CA MET A 34 18.89 25.26 57.25
C MET A 34 20.33 25.72 57.52
N VAL A 35 21.11 25.94 56.47
CA VAL A 35 22.20 26.94 56.46
C VAL A 35 22.16 27.68 55.13
N GLN A 36 21.82 28.97 55.19
CA GLN A 36 22.09 29.94 54.14
C GLN A 36 23.52 30.47 54.33
N GLU A 37 24.34 30.51 53.28
CA GLU A 37 25.28 31.60 53.02
C GLU A 37 25.40 31.90 51.50
N ASP A 38 25.64 33.19 51.26
CA ASP A 38 25.64 34.07 50.08
C ASP A 38 26.55 33.67 48.88
N PRO A 39 26.43 34.31 47.69
CA PRO A 39 26.99 33.85 46.43
C PRO A 39 28.39 34.40 46.15
N THR A 40 29.21 33.60 45.46
CA THR A 40 30.40 34.11 44.78
C THR A 40 30.51 33.55 43.37
N LEU A 41 30.65 34.50 42.44
CA LEU A 41 30.98 34.36 41.03
C LEU A 41 32.30 33.62 40.79
N GLY A 42 32.32 32.87 39.68
CA GLY A 42 33.49 32.61 38.87
C GLY A 42 34.21 31.29 39.15
N ASP A 43 34.00 30.31 38.29
CA ASP A 43 35.12 29.86 37.46
C ASP A 43 34.61 29.14 36.21
N THR A 44 35.27 29.47 35.11
CA THR A 44 35.20 28.85 33.80
C THR A 44 35.58 27.38 33.94
N ASP A 45 34.66 26.47 33.62
CA ASP A 45 35.04 25.08 33.38
C ASP A 45 34.67 24.72 31.94
N GLU A 46 35.73 24.53 31.15
CA GLU A 46 35.72 23.96 29.82
C GLU A 46 35.24 22.50 29.94
N ASN A 47 33.93 22.30 30.00
CA ASN A 47 33.38 20.98 29.73
C ASN A 47 33.23 20.85 28.21
N THR A 48 34.31 20.42 27.56
CA THR A 48 34.25 19.71 26.28
C THR A 48 33.39 18.48 26.51
N GLY A 49 32.07 18.70 26.40
CA GLY A 49 31.10 17.64 26.31
C GLY A 49 31.53 16.75 25.16
N VAL A 50 31.79 15.48 25.49
CA VAL A 50 31.84 14.41 24.52
C VAL A 50 30.49 14.46 23.81
N MET A 51 30.44 15.15 22.67
CA MET A 51 29.32 15.11 21.76
C MET A 51 29.24 13.66 21.30
N ASP A 52 28.08 13.06 21.52
CA ASP A 52 27.70 11.81 20.88
C ASP A 52 27.80 12.04 19.36
N GLU A 53 28.86 11.50 18.74
CA GLU A 53 29.12 11.63 17.30
C GLU A 53 27.93 11.15 16.46
N ALA A 54 27.05 10.29 17.01
CA ALA A 54 25.86 9.84 16.30
C ALA A 54 24.75 10.92 16.21
N GLY A 55 24.56 11.71 17.26
CA GLY A 55 23.56 12.79 17.30
C GLY A 55 23.88 13.93 16.32
N ASP A 56 25.16 14.28 16.21
CA ASP A 56 25.64 15.32 15.29
C ASP A 56 25.41 14.92 13.81
N VAL A 57 25.63 13.65 13.48
CA VAL A 57 25.45 13.12 12.12
C VAL A 57 23.99 13.13 11.68
N MET A 58 23.04 12.76 12.54
CA MET A 58 21.62 12.81 12.17
C MET A 58 21.09 14.24 12.10
N ASP A 59 21.65 15.17 12.86
CA ASP A 59 21.34 16.60 12.74
C ASP A 59 21.87 17.18 11.41
N GLU A 60 23.06 16.75 10.97
CA GLU A 60 23.57 17.03 9.62
C GLU A 60 22.59 16.53 8.55
N PHE A 61 22.12 15.28 8.67
CA PHE A 61 21.15 14.71 7.72
C PHE A 61 19.86 15.53 7.66
N ARG A 62 19.27 15.87 8.82
CA ARG A 62 18.04 16.68 8.87
C ARG A 62 18.24 18.07 8.27
N ASN A 63 19.42 18.66 8.46
CA ASN A 63 19.77 19.91 7.79
C ASN A 63 19.85 19.72 6.26
N MET A 64 20.42 18.61 5.77
CA MET A 64 20.44 18.28 4.34
C MET A 64 19.03 18.17 3.74
N LEU A 65 18.06 17.58 4.44
CA LEU A 65 16.67 17.49 3.97
C LEU A 65 16.04 18.86 3.67
N THR A 66 16.50 19.92 4.32
CA THR A 66 15.98 21.28 4.12
C THR A 66 16.83 22.16 3.20
N THR A 67 18.08 21.78 2.96
CA THR A 67 19.06 22.62 2.26
C THR A 67 19.55 22.04 0.94
N SER A 68 19.60 20.71 0.80
CA SER A 68 19.99 20.06 -0.44
C SER A 68 18.82 20.02 -1.43
N THR A 69 19.16 20.20 -2.69
CA THR A 69 18.23 20.04 -3.83
C THR A 69 18.65 18.88 -4.74
N ASN A 70 19.68 18.13 -4.37
CA ASN A 70 20.27 17.07 -5.17
C ASN A 70 20.16 15.72 -4.45
N PRO A 71 19.37 14.77 -4.95
CA PRO A 71 19.21 13.46 -4.33
C PRO A 71 20.53 12.71 -4.10
N GLU A 72 21.53 12.93 -4.95
CA GLU A 72 22.84 12.28 -4.82
C GLU A 72 23.56 12.65 -3.51
N ASP A 73 23.28 13.83 -2.94
CA ASP A 73 23.85 14.22 -1.65
C ASP A 73 23.33 13.31 -0.54
N LEU A 74 22.03 12.96 -0.57
CA LEU A 74 21.40 12.06 0.40
C LEU A 74 21.88 10.61 0.20
N TYR A 75 22.03 10.16 -1.04
CA TYR A 75 22.60 8.84 -1.31
C TYR A 75 24.08 8.75 -0.88
N SER A 76 24.86 9.80 -1.08
CA SER A 76 26.27 9.83 -0.62
C SER A 76 26.35 9.79 0.92
N PHE A 77 25.42 10.48 1.60
CA PHE A 77 25.30 10.41 3.04
C PHE A 77 24.90 8.99 3.50
N TYR A 78 23.94 8.36 2.84
CA TYR A 78 23.55 6.97 3.07
C TYR A 78 24.74 6.02 2.92
N ASP A 79 25.45 6.04 1.79
CA ASP A 79 26.59 5.17 1.51
C ASP A 79 27.70 5.30 2.58
N THR A 80 27.90 6.51 3.09
CA THR A 80 28.93 6.81 4.09
C THR A 80 28.54 6.33 5.48
N ASN A 81 27.27 6.48 5.87
CA ASN A 81 26.85 6.36 7.25
C ASN A 81 26.10 5.05 7.57
N ALA A 82 25.45 4.42 6.58
CA ALA A 82 24.47 3.35 6.78
C ALA A 82 24.93 2.20 7.70
N SER A 83 26.13 1.65 7.48
CA SER A 83 26.66 0.51 8.24
C SER A 83 26.94 0.77 9.73
N THR A 84 26.87 2.03 10.16
CA THR A 84 27.11 2.44 11.55
C THR A 84 25.85 2.90 12.27
N ARG A 85 24.71 2.95 11.57
CA ARG A 85 23.45 3.46 12.10
C ARG A 85 22.60 2.37 12.73
N GLN A 86 21.73 2.76 13.66
CA GLN A 86 20.64 1.89 14.07
C GLN A 86 19.58 1.81 12.97
N PRO A 87 18.79 0.72 12.90
CA PRO A 87 17.75 0.55 11.89
C PRO A 87 16.80 1.73 11.75
N GLU A 88 16.37 2.33 12.86
CA GLU A 88 15.43 3.46 12.85
C GLU A 88 16.05 4.73 12.23
N GLU A 89 17.34 4.98 12.48
CA GLU A 89 18.06 6.10 11.88
C GLU A 89 18.29 5.86 10.38
N LEU A 90 18.57 4.61 10.00
CA LEU A 90 18.74 4.25 8.60
C LEU A 90 17.43 4.38 7.82
N ASP A 91 16.32 3.99 8.43
CA ASP A 91 14.99 4.17 7.87
C ASP A 91 14.64 5.66 7.71
N GLU A 92 15.04 6.52 8.67
CA GLU A 92 14.90 7.98 8.54
C GLU A 92 15.71 8.51 7.34
N ILE A 93 16.93 8.00 7.15
CA ILE A 93 17.78 8.38 6.01
C ILE A 93 17.13 7.99 4.69
N ILE A 94 16.68 6.74 4.58
CA ILE A 94 16.04 6.22 3.37
C ILE A 94 14.69 6.91 3.12
N GLY A 95 13.91 7.16 4.17
CA GLY A 95 12.66 7.94 4.08
C GLY A 95 12.90 9.35 3.56
N GLY A 96 14.01 9.99 3.94
CA GLY A 96 14.42 11.27 3.36
C GLY A 96 14.73 11.18 1.86
N ILE A 97 15.39 10.11 1.41
CA ILE A 97 15.61 9.83 -0.02
C ILE A 97 14.26 9.69 -0.74
N PHE A 98 13.32 8.92 -0.18
CA PHE A 98 11.98 8.74 -0.75
C PHE A 98 11.20 10.06 -0.85
N GLY A 99 11.40 10.97 0.10
CA GLY A 99 10.77 12.29 0.10
C GLY A 99 11.35 13.26 -0.94
N MET A 100 12.62 13.09 -1.32
CA MET A 100 13.30 13.97 -2.28
C MET A 100 13.17 13.49 -3.73
N VAL A 101 13.18 12.18 -3.96
CA VAL A 101 13.12 11.60 -5.31
C VAL A 101 11.67 11.45 -5.77
N SER A 102 11.35 12.09 -6.90
CA SER A 102 10.02 12.06 -7.50
C SER A 102 10.12 11.97 -9.03
N PRO A 103 9.39 11.04 -9.69
CA PRO A 103 8.49 10.04 -9.11
C PRO A 103 9.22 9.00 -8.24
N HIS A 104 8.49 8.34 -7.34
CA HIS A 104 9.07 7.36 -6.40
C HIS A 104 9.72 6.16 -7.10
N SER A 105 9.30 5.85 -8.34
CA SER A 105 9.93 4.84 -9.20
C SER A 105 11.39 5.13 -9.54
N ASP A 106 11.82 6.39 -9.43
CA ASP A 106 13.17 6.84 -9.76
C ASP A 106 14.15 6.71 -8.57
N VAL A 107 13.67 6.28 -7.40
CA VAL A 107 14.54 5.92 -6.28
C VAL A 107 15.42 4.75 -6.70
N ASP A 108 16.73 4.82 -6.51
CA ASP A 108 17.67 3.73 -6.82
C ASP A 108 17.63 2.66 -5.72
N PHE A 109 16.60 1.81 -5.75
CA PHE A 109 16.41 0.76 -4.75
C PHE A 109 17.55 -0.26 -4.79
N THR A 110 18.12 -0.53 -5.96
CA THR A 110 19.28 -1.41 -6.12
C THR A 110 20.48 -0.90 -5.30
N ARG A 111 20.80 0.40 -5.34
CA ARG A 111 21.82 0.98 -4.45
C ARG A 111 21.48 0.81 -2.98
N LEU A 112 20.22 1.02 -2.60
CA LEU A 112 19.77 0.86 -1.23
C LEU A 112 19.95 -0.59 -0.73
N THR A 113 19.72 -1.61 -1.56
CA THR A 113 19.87 -3.02 -1.13
C THR A 113 21.27 -3.38 -0.58
N SER A 114 22.31 -2.61 -0.93
CA SER A 114 23.69 -2.83 -0.48
C SER A 114 23.88 -2.82 1.04
N GLN A 115 22.97 -2.17 1.79
CA GLN A 115 22.99 -2.11 3.26
C GLN A 115 21.69 -2.66 3.87
N SER A 116 20.99 -3.54 3.14
CA SER A 116 19.73 -4.14 3.57
C SER A 116 19.80 -4.79 4.96
N ASP A 117 20.94 -5.38 5.32
CA ASP A 117 21.17 -6.01 6.64
C ASP A 117 21.07 -5.03 7.83
N TYR A 118 21.21 -3.73 7.60
CA TYR A 118 21.14 -2.69 8.63
C TYR A 118 19.76 -2.03 8.72
N MET A 119 18.88 -2.26 7.74
CA MET A 119 17.53 -1.70 7.71
C MET A 119 16.60 -2.42 8.68
N SER A 120 15.52 -1.76 9.09
CA SER A 120 14.44 -2.45 9.78
C SER A 120 13.80 -3.51 8.88
N ASP A 121 13.03 -4.43 9.49
CA ASP A 121 12.29 -5.43 8.73
C ASP A 121 11.30 -4.79 7.74
N GLU A 122 10.68 -3.67 8.12
CA GLU A 122 9.80 -2.90 7.24
C GLU A 122 10.57 -2.41 6.02
N MET A 123 11.59 -1.59 6.24
CA MET A 123 12.30 -0.93 5.15
C MET A 123 13.01 -1.94 4.25
N ARG A 124 13.64 -2.97 4.84
CA ARG A 124 14.30 -4.04 4.09
C ARG A 124 13.32 -4.77 3.17
N ASN A 125 12.16 -5.16 3.68
CA ASN A 125 11.19 -5.90 2.87
C ASN A 125 10.69 -5.06 1.69
N TYR A 126 10.40 -3.78 1.93
CA TYR A 126 9.95 -2.86 0.89
C TYR A 126 11.03 -2.57 -0.15
N VAL A 127 12.25 -2.20 0.28
CA VAL A 127 13.38 -1.91 -0.62
C VAL A 127 13.74 -3.13 -1.48
N ASN A 128 13.75 -4.33 -0.89
CA ASN A 128 14.01 -5.55 -1.64
C ASN A 128 12.92 -5.84 -2.69
N PHE A 129 11.64 -5.62 -2.35
CA PHE A 129 10.54 -5.77 -3.30
C PHE A 129 10.68 -4.79 -4.48
N MET A 130 10.94 -3.52 -4.18
CA MET A 130 11.09 -2.49 -5.21
C MET A 130 12.35 -2.66 -6.06
N SER A 131 13.44 -3.16 -5.48
CA SER A 131 14.65 -3.49 -6.24
C SER A 131 14.40 -4.63 -7.24
N GLN A 132 13.62 -5.65 -6.87
CA GLN A 132 13.22 -6.71 -7.81
C GLN A 132 12.42 -6.16 -8.99
N ASP A 133 11.47 -5.26 -8.72
CA ASP A 133 10.68 -4.58 -9.76
C ASP A 133 11.57 -3.67 -10.63
N GLN A 134 12.63 -3.04 -10.09
CA GLN A 134 13.56 -2.27 -10.92
C GLN A 134 14.45 -3.13 -11.81
N GLU A 135 14.92 -4.28 -11.31
CA GLU A 135 15.74 -5.22 -12.08
C GLU A 135 14.93 -5.93 -13.17
N SER A 136 13.66 -6.24 -12.88
CA SER A 136 12.72 -6.90 -13.79
C SER A 136 11.31 -6.35 -13.58
N PRO A 137 10.96 -5.23 -14.24
CA PRO A 137 9.68 -4.56 -14.07
C PRO A 137 8.49 -5.49 -14.23
N PHE A 138 7.55 -5.45 -13.28
CA PHE A 138 6.30 -6.20 -13.41
C PHE A 138 5.36 -5.52 -14.41
N VAL A 139 5.34 -4.18 -14.37
CA VAL A 139 4.53 -3.29 -15.21
C VAL A 139 5.31 -2.00 -15.44
N ASP A 140 5.43 -1.57 -16.70
CA ASP A 140 6.06 -0.30 -17.08
C ASP A 140 5.33 0.35 -18.27
N GLU A 141 5.99 1.31 -18.94
CA GLU A 141 5.44 2.00 -20.11
C GLU A 141 5.29 1.09 -21.35
N GLU A 142 6.05 -0.01 -21.43
CA GLU A 142 5.97 -0.98 -22.53
C GLU A 142 4.84 -1.98 -22.33
N GLY A 143 4.39 -2.17 -21.08
CA GLY A 143 3.18 -2.90 -20.76
C GLY A 143 3.32 -3.76 -19.50
N ILE A 144 2.69 -4.93 -19.54
CA ILE A 144 2.65 -5.89 -18.44
C ILE A 144 3.64 -7.02 -18.76
N HIS A 145 4.65 -7.20 -17.91
CA HIS A 145 5.68 -8.23 -18.09
C HIS A 145 5.48 -9.43 -17.17
N ALA A 146 4.90 -9.20 -15.99
CA ALA A 146 4.53 -10.27 -15.06
C ALA A 146 3.25 -10.98 -15.52
N SER A 147 3.17 -12.29 -15.27
CA SER A 147 1.90 -13.03 -15.45
C SER A 147 0.85 -12.53 -14.45
N LEU A 148 -0.43 -12.81 -14.75
CA LEU A 148 -1.52 -12.43 -13.84
C LEU A 148 -1.36 -13.08 -12.45
N ASP A 149 -0.96 -14.35 -12.39
CA ASP A 149 -0.72 -15.04 -11.12
C ASP A 149 0.40 -14.34 -10.32
N GLU A 150 1.50 -13.95 -10.98
CA GLU A 150 2.59 -13.22 -10.35
C GLU A 150 2.13 -11.85 -9.84
N LEU A 151 1.38 -11.08 -10.64
CA LEU A 151 0.84 -9.78 -10.20
C LEU A 151 -0.03 -9.91 -8.95
N LEU A 152 -0.87 -10.95 -8.87
CA LEU A 152 -1.72 -11.20 -7.71
C LEU A 152 -0.90 -11.59 -6.48
N GLU A 153 0.13 -12.42 -6.62
CA GLU A 153 1.05 -12.73 -5.52
C GLU A 153 1.86 -11.50 -5.07
N HIS A 154 2.24 -10.60 -5.99
CA HIS A 154 2.86 -9.32 -5.64
C HIS A 154 1.87 -8.39 -4.90
N CYS A 155 0.60 -8.36 -5.30
CA CYS A 155 -0.45 -7.65 -4.54
C CYS A 155 -0.58 -8.19 -3.12
N TYR A 156 -0.58 -9.53 -2.95
CA TYR A 156 -0.60 -10.15 -1.63
C TYR A 156 0.65 -9.81 -0.80
N THR A 157 1.82 -9.80 -1.42
CA THR A 157 3.08 -9.42 -0.76
C THR A 157 2.98 -8.00 -0.19
N LEU A 158 2.53 -7.04 -1.01
CA LEU A 158 2.34 -5.66 -0.57
C LEU A 158 1.21 -5.51 0.47
N GLU A 159 0.11 -6.25 0.31
CA GLU A 159 -0.99 -6.25 1.30
C GLU A 159 -0.51 -6.71 2.68
N THR A 160 0.26 -7.81 2.74
CA THR A 160 0.82 -8.30 4.01
C THR A 160 1.81 -7.32 4.64
N HIS A 161 2.58 -6.61 3.81
CA HIS A 161 3.46 -5.53 4.25
C HIS A 161 2.67 -4.36 4.85
N LEU A 162 1.63 -3.90 4.15
CA LEU A 162 0.75 -2.82 4.62
C LEU A 162 0.03 -3.17 5.92
N ASP A 163 -0.39 -4.43 6.09
CA ASP A 163 -1.04 -4.90 7.31
C ASP A 163 -0.08 -4.97 8.50
N ALA A 164 1.18 -5.31 8.26
CA ALA A 164 2.22 -5.37 9.29
C ALA A 164 2.70 -3.96 9.72
N TYR A 165 2.72 -2.99 8.80
CA TYR A 165 3.36 -1.70 9.00
C TYR A 165 2.42 -0.51 8.74
N GLN A 166 1.25 -0.51 9.38
CA GLN A 166 0.17 0.47 9.13
C GLN A 166 0.55 1.94 9.35
N ASN A 167 1.57 2.22 10.18
CA ASN A 167 2.09 3.57 10.43
C ASN A 167 3.57 3.67 10.02
N GLY A 168 4.02 2.74 9.18
CA GLY A 168 5.40 2.65 8.73
C GLY A 168 5.78 3.74 7.73
N VAL A 169 7.07 4.04 7.64
CA VAL A 169 7.65 5.00 6.69
C VAL A 169 7.31 4.61 5.24
N THR A 170 7.24 3.31 4.96
CA THR A 170 7.03 2.75 3.61
C THR A 170 5.56 2.67 3.22
N TYR A 171 4.62 2.80 4.17
CA TYR A 171 3.19 2.58 3.97
C TYR A 171 2.60 3.32 2.75
N PRO A 172 2.75 4.66 2.61
CA PRO A 172 2.15 5.38 1.48
C PRO A 172 2.67 4.88 0.13
N TYR A 173 3.96 4.53 0.05
CA TYR A 173 4.59 4.08 -1.18
C TYR A 173 4.20 2.65 -1.55
N ALA A 174 4.21 1.75 -0.57
CA ALA A 174 3.73 0.38 -0.73
C ALA A 174 2.25 0.35 -1.15
N TYR A 175 1.44 1.27 -0.61
CA TYR A 175 0.03 1.37 -0.95
C TYR A 175 -0.20 1.85 -2.39
N GLU A 176 0.53 2.87 -2.84
CA GLU A 176 0.47 3.29 -4.25
C GLU A 176 0.90 2.17 -5.21
N LYS A 177 1.98 1.44 -4.88
CA LYS A 177 2.41 0.29 -5.68
C LYS A 177 1.37 -0.84 -5.68
N TYR A 178 0.75 -1.12 -4.53
CA TYR A 178 -0.34 -2.09 -4.42
C TYR A 178 -1.51 -1.72 -5.34
N LYS A 179 -1.96 -0.47 -5.29
CA LYS A 179 -3.04 0.04 -6.14
C LYS A 179 -2.69 -0.07 -7.62
N GLN A 180 -1.44 0.26 -8.00
CA GLN A 180 -0.96 0.10 -9.38
C GLN A 180 -1.08 -1.35 -9.84
N LEU A 181 -0.50 -2.29 -9.07
CA LEU A 181 -0.47 -3.70 -9.46
C LEU A 181 -1.87 -4.32 -9.49
N LEU A 182 -2.73 -4.03 -8.50
CA LEU A 182 -4.07 -4.60 -8.46
C LEU A 182 -4.97 -4.02 -9.56
N ASN A 183 -4.86 -2.72 -9.84
CA ASN A 183 -5.56 -2.13 -10.96
C ASN A 183 -5.16 -2.82 -12.28
N THR A 184 -3.85 -3.01 -12.49
CA THR A 184 -3.34 -3.69 -13.68
C THR A 184 -3.82 -5.15 -13.73
N ALA A 185 -3.77 -5.88 -12.62
CA ALA A 185 -4.22 -7.27 -12.52
C ALA A 185 -5.72 -7.44 -12.82
N ILE A 186 -6.57 -6.46 -12.49
CA ILE A 186 -8.02 -6.51 -12.75
C ILE A 186 -8.35 -6.07 -14.18
N THR A 187 -7.72 -4.99 -14.64
CA THR A 187 -8.05 -4.31 -15.90
C THR A 187 -7.26 -4.82 -17.09
N GLY A 188 -6.19 -5.58 -16.87
CA GLY A 188 -5.24 -5.98 -17.91
C GLY A 188 -4.63 -4.80 -18.64
N GLY A 189 -4.49 -3.64 -17.99
CA GLY A 189 -3.98 -2.42 -18.60
C GLY A 189 -4.98 -1.73 -19.54
N PHE A 190 -6.26 -2.09 -19.49
CA PHE A 190 -7.29 -1.48 -20.33
C PHE A 190 -7.37 0.04 -20.14
N ASP A 191 -7.24 0.77 -21.24
CA ASP A 191 -7.42 2.22 -21.28
C ASP A 191 -8.17 2.59 -22.56
N GLU A 192 -9.48 2.79 -22.41
CA GLU A 192 -10.37 3.18 -23.52
C GLU A 192 -9.97 4.52 -24.15
N LYS A 193 -9.46 5.48 -23.36
CA LYS A 193 -9.15 6.82 -23.86
C LYS A 193 -7.93 6.80 -24.77
N ASN A 194 -6.96 5.97 -24.45
CA ASN A 194 -5.73 5.80 -25.22
C ASN A 194 -5.78 4.63 -26.20
N GLY A 195 -6.92 3.93 -26.30
CA GLY A 195 -7.13 2.81 -27.20
C GLY A 195 -6.32 1.56 -26.83
N VAL A 196 -5.97 1.41 -25.55
CA VAL A 196 -5.23 0.24 -25.04
C VAL A 196 -6.24 -0.86 -24.74
N SER A 197 -6.07 -1.99 -25.42
CA SER A 197 -6.88 -3.20 -25.19
C SER A 197 -6.52 -3.87 -23.86
N ASN A 198 -7.50 -4.57 -23.29
CA ASN A 198 -7.29 -5.39 -22.10
C ASN A 198 -6.42 -6.61 -22.46
N ASN A 199 -5.39 -6.93 -21.68
CA ASN A 199 -4.51 -8.09 -21.91
C ASN A 199 -5.14 -9.43 -21.52
N TYR A 200 -6.29 -9.41 -20.85
CA TYR A 200 -7.00 -10.57 -20.31
C TYR A 200 -8.32 -10.85 -21.00
N VAL A 201 -8.52 -10.34 -22.22
CA VAL A 201 -9.70 -10.64 -23.04
C VAL A 201 -9.32 -11.49 -24.25
N SER A 202 -10.22 -12.39 -24.64
CA SER A 202 -10.08 -13.23 -25.81
C SER A 202 -11.37 -13.31 -26.64
N GLY A 203 -11.32 -14.09 -27.72
CA GLY A 203 -12.41 -14.24 -28.70
C GLY A 203 -12.27 -13.33 -29.93
N ASP A 204 -13.08 -13.59 -30.95
CA ASP A 204 -12.98 -12.95 -32.28
C ASP A 204 -13.08 -11.41 -32.25
N ASN A 205 -13.67 -10.86 -31.18
CA ASN A 205 -13.82 -9.42 -30.96
C ASN A 205 -13.14 -8.92 -29.66
N ALA A 206 -12.33 -9.74 -28.98
CA ALA A 206 -11.68 -9.38 -27.71
C ALA A 206 -12.66 -8.76 -26.68
N ASN A 207 -13.88 -9.31 -26.59
CA ASN A 207 -14.95 -8.75 -25.79
C ASN A 207 -15.33 -9.64 -24.59
N VAL A 208 -14.59 -10.72 -24.34
CA VAL A 208 -14.86 -11.66 -23.26
C VAL A 208 -13.60 -11.84 -22.45
N VAL A 209 -13.68 -11.72 -21.13
CA VAL A 209 -12.55 -12.00 -20.24
C VAL A 209 -12.18 -13.49 -20.35
N ASP A 210 -10.89 -13.75 -20.56
CA ASP A 210 -10.35 -15.07 -20.83
C ASP A 210 -10.56 -16.02 -19.63
N ASP A 211 -10.85 -17.28 -19.93
CA ASP A 211 -11.05 -18.32 -18.90
C ASP A 211 -9.78 -18.56 -18.06
N HIS A 212 -8.59 -18.33 -18.62
CA HIS A 212 -7.34 -18.34 -17.87
C HIS A 212 -7.35 -17.27 -16.78
N ALA A 213 -7.74 -16.04 -17.10
CA ALA A 213 -7.79 -14.95 -16.12
C ALA A 213 -8.81 -15.25 -15.02
N VAL A 214 -9.99 -15.74 -15.39
CA VAL A 214 -11.00 -16.20 -14.43
C VAL A 214 -10.47 -17.30 -13.51
N THR A 215 -9.69 -18.23 -14.05
CA THR A 215 -9.08 -19.33 -13.28
C THR A 215 -8.04 -18.79 -12.30
N SER A 216 -7.17 -17.87 -12.74
CA SER A 216 -6.19 -17.18 -11.88
C SER A 216 -6.85 -16.46 -10.71
N TYR A 217 -7.91 -15.69 -10.95
CA TYR A 217 -8.65 -15.01 -9.88
C TYR A 217 -9.25 -16.00 -8.88
N ALA A 218 -9.90 -17.06 -9.37
CA ALA A 218 -10.50 -18.08 -8.53
C ALA A 218 -9.46 -18.80 -7.66
N ALA A 219 -8.31 -19.15 -8.24
CA ALA A 219 -7.21 -19.79 -7.53
C ALA A 219 -6.64 -18.88 -6.42
N PHE A 220 -6.48 -17.59 -6.70
CA PHE A 220 -6.02 -16.64 -5.70
C PHE A 220 -7.03 -16.48 -4.55
N ILE A 221 -8.33 -16.33 -4.86
CA ILE A 221 -9.40 -16.23 -3.86
C ILE A 221 -9.43 -17.47 -2.96
N GLU A 222 -9.28 -18.66 -3.53
CA GLU A 222 -9.22 -19.91 -2.76
C GLU A 222 -7.99 -19.97 -1.85
N LYS A 223 -6.84 -19.49 -2.34
CA LYS A 223 -5.57 -19.52 -1.62
C LYS A 223 -5.51 -18.53 -0.46
N TYR A 224 -6.08 -17.32 -0.63
CA TYR A 224 -6.01 -16.22 0.35
C TYR A 224 -7.39 -15.60 0.62
N PRO A 225 -8.39 -16.36 1.08
CA PRO A 225 -9.79 -15.94 1.12
C PRO A 225 -10.07 -14.72 2.01
N ASP A 226 -9.25 -14.50 3.03
CA ASP A 226 -9.42 -13.39 3.98
C ASP A 226 -8.72 -12.09 3.55
N SER A 227 -7.90 -12.15 2.50
CA SER A 227 -7.17 -10.98 1.98
C SER A 227 -8.13 -9.94 1.41
N LYS A 228 -7.77 -8.66 1.51
CA LYS A 228 -8.48 -7.53 0.89
C LYS A 228 -8.53 -7.72 -0.62
N THR A 229 -7.41 -8.17 -1.21
CA THR A 229 -7.31 -8.52 -2.64
C THR A 229 -8.33 -9.58 -3.02
N ALA A 230 -8.46 -10.69 -2.26
CA ALA A 230 -9.46 -11.72 -2.56
C ALA A 230 -10.90 -11.21 -2.44
N LYS A 231 -11.19 -10.31 -1.51
CA LYS A 231 -12.53 -9.70 -1.37
C LYS A 231 -12.88 -8.83 -2.59
N ILE A 232 -11.94 -8.00 -3.04
CA ILE A 232 -12.09 -7.18 -4.26
C ILE A 232 -12.26 -8.07 -5.49
N LEU A 233 -11.44 -9.12 -5.63
CA LEU A 233 -11.55 -10.07 -6.73
C LEU A 233 -12.87 -10.85 -6.69
N THR A 234 -13.39 -11.15 -5.50
CA THR A 234 -14.71 -11.79 -5.36
C THR A 234 -15.82 -10.88 -5.92
N GLU A 235 -15.78 -9.58 -5.60
CA GLU A 235 -16.71 -8.61 -6.21
C GLU A 235 -16.57 -8.55 -7.72
N TYR A 236 -15.33 -8.50 -8.23
CA TYR A 236 -15.07 -8.50 -9.66
C TYR A 236 -15.58 -9.76 -10.35
N MET A 237 -15.33 -10.93 -9.75
CA MET A 237 -15.80 -12.23 -10.23
C MET A 237 -17.31 -12.34 -10.29
N HIS A 238 -18.04 -11.73 -9.35
CA HIS A 238 -19.50 -11.61 -9.43
C HIS A 238 -19.92 -10.75 -10.63
N VAL A 239 -19.29 -9.57 -10.82
CA VAL A 239 -19.57 -8.72 -11.99
C VAL A 239 -19.32 -9.47 -13.30
N LEU A 240 -18.20 -10.20 -13.41
CA LEU A 240 -17.93 -11.02 -14.59
C LEU A 240 -19.00 -12.10 -14.78
N THR A 241 -19.37 -12.81 -13.73
CA THR A 241 -20.34 -13.92 -13.82
C THR A 241 -21.73 -13.42 -14.25
N ASP A 242 -22.23 -12.36 -13.63
CA ASP A 242 -23.54 -11.76 -13.92
C ASP A 242 -23.64 -11.19 -15.35
N ASN A 243 -22.48 -10.92 -15.97
CA ASN A 243 -22.37 -10.31 -17.29
C ASN A 243 -21.80 -11.28 -18.34
N ASN A 244 -21.82 -12.59 -18.10
CA ASN A 244 -21.28 -13.62 -19.00
C ASN A 244 -19.81 -13.36 -19.43
N LYS A 245 -19.03 -12.71 -18.56
CA LYS A 245 -17.65 -12.26 -18.75
C LYS A 245 -17.46 -11.24 -19.87
N GLU A 246 -18.54 -10.67 -20.41
CA GLU A 246 -18.48 -9.72 -21.51
C GLU A 246 -17.98 -8.34 -21.03
N MET A 247 -17.11 -7.72 -21.83
CA MET A 247 -16.60 -6.36 -21.62
C MET A 247 -17.70 -5.33 -21.92
N ASN A 248 -18.66 -5.21 -21.01
CA ASN A 248 -19.79 -4.30 -21.10
C ASN A 248 -19.67 -3.14 -20.10
N ASP A 249 -20.72 -2.31 -20.01
CA ASP A 249 -20.70 -1.11 -19.18
C ASP A 249 -20.59 -1.41 -17.68
N ASN A 250 -21.09 -2.56 -17.21
CA ASN A 250 -20.95 -2.98 -15.82
C ASN A 250 -19.50 -3.33 -15.48
N VAL A 251 -18.81 -4.03 -16.38
CA VAL A 251 -17.36 -4.34 -16.22
C VAL A 251 -16.53 -3.06 -16.29
N ARG A 252 -16.82 -2.16 -17.24
CA ARG A 252 -16.13 -0.86 -17.33
C ARG A 252 -16.42 0.04 -16.12
N GLU A 253 -17.63 -0.02 -15.56
CA GLU A 253 -17.96 0.69 -14.32
C GLU A 253 -17.18 0.15 -13.13
N PHE A 254 -16.96 -1.17 -13.06
CA PHE A 254 -16.06 -1.74 -12.07
C PHE A 254 -14.64 -1.15 -12.20
N TYR A 255 -14.10 -1.07 -13.42
CA TYR A 255 -12.77 -0.50 -13.66
C TYR A 255 -12.67 0.97 -13.26
N ARG A 256 -13.68 1.79 -13.62
CA ARG A 256 -13.70 3.23 -13.26
C ARG A 256 -13.69 3.46 -11.75
N ASN A 257 -14.28 2.55 -10.98
CA ASN A 257 -14.39 2.66 -9.53
C ASN A 257 -13.37 1.80 -8.77
N ALA A 258 -12.40 1.16 -9.45
CA ALA A 258 -11.47 0.22 -8.84
C ALA A 258 -10.70 0.84 -7.67
N PHE A 259 -10.09 2.02 -7.87
CA PHE A 259 -9.34 2.72 -6.81
C PHE A 259 -10.20 3.05 -5.59
N GLY A 260 -11.46 3.48 -5.78
CA GLY A 260 -12.37 3.75 -4.66
C GLY A 260 -12.70 2.51 -3.84
N ARG A 261 -12.75 1.33 -4.48
CA ARG A 261 -12.88 0.05 -3.77
C ARG A 261 -11.61 -0.30 -3.01
N PHE A 262 -10.44 -0.03 -3.59
CA PHE A 262 -9.17 -0.29 -2.91
C PHE A 262 -9.09 0.55 -1.62
N ASP A 263 -9.40 1.84 -1.71
CA ASP A 263 -9.41 2.76 -0.56
C ASP A 263 -10.39 2.28 0.53
N TYR A 264 -11.61 1.87 0.16
CA TYR A 264 -12.58 1.32 1.10
C TYR A 264 -12.02 0.17 1.95
N TYR A 265 -11.29 -0.77 1.33
CA TYR A 265 -10.74 -1.93 2.05
C TYR A 265 -9.56 -1.60 2.96
N PHE A 266 -8.86 -0.49 2.74
CA PHE A 266 -7.68 -0.09 3.52
C PHE A 266 -7.96 1.01 4.55
N THR A 267 -8.84 1.95 4.25
CA THR A 267 -9.12 3.11 5.13
C THR A 267 -10.55 3.10 5.68
N GLY A 268 -11.45 2.30 5.10
CA GLY A 268 -12.90 2.42 5.34
C GLY A 268 -13.52 3.64 4.66
N GLU A 269 -12.74 4.44 3.94
CA GLU A 269 -13.20 5.60 3.17
C GLU A 269 -13.17 5.23 1.68
N GLY A 270 -14.34 5.21 1.03
CA GLY A 270 -14.46 4.84 -0.38
C GLY A 270 -15.85 4.28 -0.70
N ALA A 271 -16.64 5.06 -1.45
CA ALA A 271 -17.97 4.77 -1.99
C ALA A 271 -19.06 4.23 -1.02
N GLU A 272 -19.89 5.17 -0.53
CA GLU A 272 -21.31 4.90 -0.28
C GLU A 272 -22.00 4.42 -1.58
N GLU A 273 -22.78 3.34 -1.46
CA GLU A 273 -23.84 2.86 -2.36
C GLU A 273 -23.55 2.76 -3.88
N GLY A 274 -23.02 1.60 -4.28
CA GLY A 274 -23.25 1.01 -5.60
C GLY A 274 -23.99 -0.32 -5.44
N GLY A 275 -25.30 -0.24 -5.22
CA GLY A 275 -26.15 -1.39 -4.94
C GLY A 275 -26.03 -2.49 -5.99
N VAL A 276 -25.77 -3.71 -5.52
CA VAL A 276 -26.13 -4.94 -6.23
C VAL A 276 -27.66 -4.93 -6.36
N SER A 277 -28.18 -4.50 -7.50
CA SER A 277 -29.58 -4.70 -7.85
C SER A 277 -29.79 -6.16 -8.20
N GLY A 278 -29.94 -6.99 -7.17
CA GLY A 278 -30.46 -8.34 -7.31
C GLY A 278 -31.92 -8.28 -7.78
N ASN A 279 -32.16 -8.52 -9.07
CA ASN A 279 -33.52 -8.69 -9.58
C ASN A 279 -34.00 -10.11 -9.25
N ASN A 280 -34.63 -10.25 -8.09
CA ASN A 280 -35.62 -11.29 -7.82
C ASN A 280 -36.90 -10.60 -7.38
N THR A 281 -37.97 -10.67 -8.19
CA THR A 281 -39.36 -10.85 -7.72
C THR A 281 -40.25 -11.20 -8.92
N GLU A 282 -40.65 -12.46 -9.00
CA GLU A 282 -41.93 -12.86 -9.57
C GLU A 282 -43.08 -12.27 -8.74
N GLY A 283 -44.15 -11.78 -9.39
CA GLY A 283 -45.48 -11.74 -8.78
C GLY A 283 -46.22 -10.40 -8.81
N SER A 284 -47.02 -10.22 -9.86
CA SER A 284 -48.42 -9.74 -9.84
C SER A 284 -48.84 -8.61 -8.88
N THR A 285 -49.35 -7.50 -9.41
CA THR A 285 -50.79 -7.17 -9.37
C THR A 285 -51.13 -5.91 -10.19
N MET A 286 -52.35 -5.94 -10.75
CA MET A 286 -52.97 -4.90 -11.58
C MET A 286 -53.41 -3.66 -10.79
N ASN A 287 -53.45 -2.50 -11.48
CA ASN A 287 -54.62 -1.61 -11.62
C ASN A 287 -54.24 -0.44 -12.55
N GLU A 288 -54.81 -0.37 -13.75
CA GLU A 288 -56.03 0.38 -14.13
C GLU A 288 -55.84 1.91 -14.23
N ASP A 289 -55.81 2.34 -15.50
CA ASP A 289 -56.44 3.53 -16.10
C ASP A 289 -56.55 4.85 -15.33
N LEU A 290 -56.06 5.92 -15.98
CA LEU A 290 -56.88 7.10 -16.24
C LEU A 290 -56.37 7.90 -17.46
N ASN A 291 -57.14 7.76 -18.53
CA ASN A 291 -57.24 8.59 -19.72
C ASN A 291 -57.56 10.06 -19.38
N THR A 292 -56.95 11.07 -20.03
CA THR A 292 -57.66 12.05 -20.88
C THR A 292 -56.78 13.11 -21.56
N THR A 293 -57.08 13.22 -22.85
CA THR A 293 -56.83 14.22 -23.89
C THR A 293 -56.99 15.70 -23.46
N ASN A 294 -56.21 16.62 -24.07
CA ASN A 294 -56.79 17.80 -24.74
C ASN A 294 -55.83 18.51 -25.72
N ASN A 295 -56.43 18.83 -26.87
CA ASN A 295 -55.93 19.55 -28.05
C ASN A 295 -55.60 21.03 -27.81
N SER A 296 -54.73 21.59 -28.66
CA SER A 296 -55.08 22.77 -29.49
C SER A 296 -54.07 22.99 -30.62
N GLU A 297 -54.60 23.05 -31.85
CA GLU A 297 -54.03 23.67 -33.05
C GLU A 297 -53.74 25.19 -32.79
N THR A 298 -53.10 26.02 -33.62
CA THR A 298 -53.24 26.18 -35.09
C THR A 298 -52.14 27.13 -35.66
N THR A 299 -51.59 26.75 -36.81
CA THR A 299 -51.29 27.51 -38.07
C THR A 299 -50.38 28.77 -38.21
N ALA A 300 -49.69 28.70 -39.36
CA ALA A 300 -49.32 29.74 -40.36
C ALA A 300 -47.99 30.49 -40.17
N GLY A 301 -47.12 30.65 -41.18
CA GLY A 301 -47.13 30.24 -42.59
C GLY A 301 -46.06 31.01 -43.40
N ALA A 302 -45.69 30.45 -44.57
CA ALA A 302 -45.09 31.05 -45.79
C ALA A 302 -43.79 31.88 -45.69
N GLY A 303 -42.88 31.90 -46.68
CA GLY A 303 -42.82 31.36 -48.04
C GLY A 303 -41.36 31.46 -48.56
N VAL A 304 -40.92 30.57 -49.45
CA VAL A 304 -40.84 30.74 -50.92
C VAL A 304 -39.88 31.85 -51.36
N GLN A 305 -38.69 31.48 -51.85
CA GLN A 305 -38.36 31.28 -53.27
C GLN A 305 -37.19 30.32 -53.41
#